data_AF-A0A9N8QDV2-F1
#
_entry.id   AF-A0A9N8QDV2-F1
#
_cell.length_a   1.000
_cell.length_b   1.000
_cell.length_c   1.000
_cell.angle_alpha   90.00
_cell.angle_beta   90.00
_cell.angle_gamma   90.00
#
_symmetry.space_group_name_H-M   'P 1'
#
loop_
_entity.id
_entity.type
_entity.pdbx_description
1 polymer ?
#
loop_
_entity_poly.entity_id
_entity_poly.type
_entity_poly.pdbx_seq_one_letter_code
_entity_poly.pdbx_strand_id
1 'polypeptide(L)'
;MYNLYVRMPPADAPVPDRIQDDPKVKAAFKDVIGALDGTHLPAHPPAAERARFRDRKGNVSFNVMAGCSFDLLFQFVIAGWEGSASDSYVLGKALATTLKIPQGRAYLGDAGFALSKSVMVPYRGTRYHLKEWATGNAK
;
A
#
# COMPACT_ATOMS: atom_id res chain seq x y z
N MET A 1 -8.44 -14.32 14.09
CA MET A 1 -7.63 -14.76 12.92
C MET A 1 -6.68 -13.66 12.43
N TYR A 2 -7.13 -12.41 12.28
CA TYR A 2 -6.31 -11.30 11.75
C TYR A 2 -4.92 -11.15 12.41
N ASN A 3 -4.85 -10.97 13.74
CA ASN A 3 -3.57 -10.78 14.46
C ASN A 3 -2.64 -12.02 14.48
N LEU A 4 -3.10 -13.18 14.02
CA LEU A 4 -2.25 -14.37 13.93
C LEU A 4 -1.27 -14.25 12.76
N TYR A 5 -1.71 -13.68 11.65
CA TYR A 5 -0.96 -13.64 10.38
C TYR A 5 -0.62 -12.23 9.91
N VAL A 6 -1.38 -11.22 10.35
CA VAL A 6 -1.17 -9.82 9.97
C VAL A 6 -0.55 -9.08 11.15
N ARG A 7 0.73 -8.72 11.03
CA ARG A 7 1.49 -8.10 12.12
C ARG A 7 2.34 -6.94 11.61
N MET A 8 2.12 -5.77 12.20
CA MET A 8 3.03 -4.64 12.05
C MET A 8 4.37 -4.94 12.73
N PRO A 9 5.51 -4.55 12.14
CA PRO A 9 6.80 -4.62 12.80
C PRO A 9 6.82 -3.66 14.00
N PRO A 10 7.56 -4.00 15.07
CA PRO A 10 7.77 -3.09 16.17
C PRO A 10 8.60 -1.86 15.72
N ALA A 11 8.55 -0.77 16.50
CA ALA A 11 9.18 0.49 16.14
C ALA A 11 10.71 0.39 15.99
N ASP A 12 11.33 -0.51 16.74
CA ASP A 12 12.75 -0.82 16.79
C ASP A 12 13.15 -1.97 15.86
N ALA A 13 12.24 -2.46 15.00
CA ALA A 13 12.55 -3.52 14.05
C ALA A 13 13.79 -3.16 13.20
N PRO A 14 14.71 -4.10 12.96
CA PRO A 14 15.86 -3.82 12.12
C PRO A 14 15.43 -3.39 10.71
N VAL A 15 16.32 -2.69 10.01
CA VAL A 15 16.13 -2.42 8.58
C VAL A 15 16.12 -3.78 7.86
N PRO A 16 15.16 -4.05 6.97
CA PRO A 16 15.14 -5.32 6.23
C PRO A 16 16.45 -5.55 5.47
N ASP A 17 16.97 -6.78 5.48
CA ASP A 17 18.24 -7.15 4.83
C ASP A 17 18.30 -6.69 3.36
N ARG A 18 17.17 -6.82 2.63
CA ARG A 18 17.02 -6.35 1.25
C ARG A 18 17.34 -4.87 1.04
N ILE A 19 17.13 -4.03 2.06
CA ILE A 19 17.51 -2.61 2.03
C ILE A 19 18.92 -2.44 2.59
N GLN A 20 19.26 -3.15 3.68
CA GLN A 20 20.53 -2.98 4.39
C GLN A 20 21.75 -3.38 3.55
N ASP A 21 21.59 -4.39 2.69
CA ASP A 21 22.66 -4.99 1.90
C ASP A 21 22.84 -4.34 0.52
N ASP A 22 21.86 -3.57 0.04
CA ASP A 22 21.95 -2.86 -1.23
C ASP A 22 22.36 -1.39 -1.00
N PRO A 23 23.63 -1.01 -1.29
CA PRO A 23 24.14 0.33 -1.05
C PRO A 23 23.43 1.40 -1.89
N LYS A 24 22.74 1.04 -2.97
CA LYS A 24 22.00 1.99 -3.82
C LYS A 24 20.72 2.47 -3.14
N VAL A 25 20.07 1.59 -2.36
CA VAL A 25 18.74 1.83 -1.79
C VAL A 25 18.81 2.10 -0.28
N LYS A 26 19.83 1.60 0.42
CA LYS A 26 20.01 1.74 1.87
C LYS A 26 19.83 3.18 2.36
N ALA A 27 20.53 4.13 1.74
CA ALA A 27 20.51 5.53 2.18
C ALA A 27 19.11 6.16 2.03
N ALA A 28 18.39 5.82 0.95
CA ALA A 28 17.10 6.40 0.62
C ALA A 28 15.92 5.73 1.35
N PHE A 29 16.02 4.44 1.66
CA PHE A 29 14.88 3.64 2.14
C PHE A 29 15.11 2.95 3.49
N LYS A 30 16.13 3.31 4.27
CA LYS A 30 16.41 2.72 5.61
C LYS A 30 15.22 2.70 6.57
N ASP A 31 14.30 3.66 6.42
CA ASP A 31 13.15 3.84 7.31
C ASP A 31 11.87 3.21 6.75
N VAL A 32 11.95 2.59 5.57
CA VAL A 32 10.82 1.95 4.91
C VAL A 32 10.57 0.55 5.47
N ILE A 33 9.33 0.29 5.86
CA ILE A 33 8.92 -1.00 6.45
C ILE A 33 8.18 -1.90 5.46
N GLY A 34 7.78 -1.38 4.30
CA GLY A 34 7.04 -2.15 3.31
C GLY A 34 6.42 -1.27 2.21
N ALA A 35 5.45 -1.84 1.50
CA ALA A 35 4.63 -1.11 0.53
C ALA A 35 3.13 -1.19 0.87
N LEU A 36 2.39 -0.13 0.56
CA LEU A 36 0.93 -0.03 0.63
C LEU A 36 0.37 0.05 -0.78
N ASP A 37 -0.70 -0.71 -1.02
CA ASP A 37 -1.46 -0.62 -2.26
C ASP A 37 -2.94 -0.90 -2.03
N GLY A 38 -3.78 -0.32 -2.89
CA GLY A 38 -5.22 -0.57 -2.96
C GLY A 38 -5.54 -1.60 -4.04
N THR A 39 -6.48 -2.48 -3.78
CA THR A 39 -6.97 -3.45 -4.76
C THR A 39 -8.49 -3.59 -4.68
N HIS A 40 -9.12 -3.84 -5.82
CA HIS A 40 -10.56 -4.01 -5.90
C HIS A 40 -10.90 -5.49 -6.00
N LEU A 41 -11.75 -5.95 -5.08
CA LEU A 41 -12.33 -7.29 -5.12
C LEU A 41 -13.81 -7.22 -5.56
N PRO A 42 -14.31 -8.18 -6.35
CA PRO A 42 -15.72 -8.20 -6.76
C PRO A 42 -16.67 -8.16 -5.56
N ALA A 43 -17.71 -7.34 -5.66
CA ALA A 43 -18.74 -7.19 -4.64
C ALA A 43 -20.12 -7.56 -5.17
N HIS A 44 -20.96 -8.11 -4.30
CA HIS A 44 -22.35 -8.47 -4.62
C HIS A 44 -23.32 -7.81 -3.62
N PRO A 45 -23.32 -6.46 -3.50
CA PRO A 45 -24.22 -5.77 -2.60
C PRO A 45 -25.67 -5.81 -3.13
N PRO A 46 -26.67 -5.50 -2.28
CA PRO A 46 -28.05 -5.33 -2.70
C PRO A 46 -28.19 -4.31 -3.83
N ALA A 47 -29.25 -4.47 -4.64
CA ALA A 47 -29.44 -3.66 -5.84
C ALA A 47 -29.42 -2.15 -5.57
N ALA A 48 -29.99 -1.71 -4.45
CA ALA A 48 -30.04 -0.32 -4.01
C ALA A 48 -28.66 0.28 -3.71
N GLU A 49 -27.66 -0.54 -3.35
CA GLU A 49 -26.33 -0.08 -2.94
C GLU A 49 -25.29 -0.20 -4.06
N ARG A 50 -25.58 -0.94 -5.14
CA ARG A 50 -24.64 -1.20 -6.26
C ARG A 50 -24.00 0.06 -6.84
N ALA A 51 -24.68 1.20 -6.81
CA ALA A 51 -24.14 2.47 -7.28
C ALA A 51 -22.89 2.90 -6.50
N ARG A 52 -22.87 2.70 -5.18
CA ARG A 52 -21.73 3.05 -4.31
C ARG A 52 -20.55 2.12 -4.53
N PHE A 53 -20.82 0.85 -4.78
CA PHE A 53 -19.77 -0.14 -5.03
C PHE A 53 -19.20 -0.07 -6.46
N ARG A 54 -19.62 0.89 -7.28
CA ARG A 54 -19.11 1.02 -8.64
C ARG A 54 -17.72 1.66 -8.64
N ASP A 55 -16.72 0.94 -9.12
CA ASP A 55 -15.38 1.47 -9.30
C ASP A 55 -15.23 2.35 -10.56
N ARG A 56 -14.05 2.94 -10.71
CA ARG A 56 -13.69 3.78 -11.86
C ARG A 56 -13.82 3.06 -13.21
N LYS A 57 -13.73 1.72 -13.23
CA LYS A 57 -13.88 0.90 -14.44
C LYS A 57 -15.34 0.47 -14.68
N GLY A 58 -16.26 0.86 -13.80
CA GLY A 58 -17.68 0.53 -13.90
C GLY A 58 -18.05 -0.83 -13.29
N ASN A 59 -17.10 -1.57 -12.72
CA ASN A 59 -17.39 -2.84 -12.07
C ASN A 59 -17.93 -2.62 -10.67
N VAL A 60 -18.67 -3.60 -10.14
CA VAL A 60 -19.14 -3.60 -8.75
C VAL A 60 -18.08 -4.29 -7.89
N SER A 61 -17.39 -3.54 -7.05
CA SER A 61 -16.27 -3.99 -6.24
C SER A 61 -16.23 -3.31 -4.87
N PHE A 62 -15.46 -3.87 -3.94
CA PHE A 62 -15.07 -3.19 -2.71
C PHE A 62 -13.54 -3.04 -2.71
N ASN A 63 -13.07 -1.90 -2.19
CA ASN A 63 -11.67 -1.59 -2.07
C ASN A 63 -11.09 -2.28 -0.83
N VAL A 64 -9.97 -2.96 -1.02
CA VAL A 64 -9.11 -3.53 0.01
C VAL A 64 -7.76 -2.87 -0.07
N MET A 65 -7.30 -2.32 1.04
CA MET A 65 -5.95 -1.79 1.14
C MET A 65 -5.11 -2.71 1.99
N ALA A 66 -3.91 -3.02 1.50
CA ALA A 66 -2.98 -3.88 2.19
C ALA A 66 -1.59 -3.25 2.25
N GLY A 67 -0.92 -3.44 3.38
CA GLY A 67 0.49 -3.16 3.60
C GLY A 67 1.27 -4.46 3.72
N CYS A 68 2.37 -4.59 2.97
CA CYS A 68 3.18 -5.80 2.93
C CYS A 68 4.66 -5.52 3.24
N SER A 69 5.32 -6.47 3.90
CA SER A 69 6.78 -6.44 4.13
C SER A 69 7.57 -6.76 2.88
N PHE A 70 8.88 -6.55 2.97
CA PHE A 70 9.84 -6.97 1.97
C PHE A 70 9.88 -8.49 1.77
N ASP A 71 9.41 -9.27 2.75
CA ASP A 71 9.24 -10.73 2.69
C ASP A 71 7.86 -11.15 2.19
N LEU A 72 7.07 -10.20 1.66
CA LEU A 72 5.73 -10.42 1.11
C LEU A 72 4.69 -10.86 2.16
N LEU A 73 4.93 -10.56 3.44
CA LEU A 73 3.98 -10.82 4.52
C LEU A 73 3.09 -9.61 4.77
N PHE A 74 1.79 -9.84 4.94
CA PHE A 74 0.86 -8.78 5.30
C PHE A 74 1.17 -8.21 6.69
N GLN A 75 1.34 -6.90 6.76
CA GLN A 75 1.49 -6.13 8.00
C GLN A 75 0.20 -5.40 8.37
N PHE A 76 -0.61 -5.10 7.34
CA PHE A 76 -1.87 -4.39 7.48
C PHE A 76 -2.81 -4.83 6.36
N VAL A 77 -4.09 -5.01 6.66
CA VAL A 77 -5.16 -5.19 5.69
C VAL A 77 -6.41 -4.50 6.23
N ILE A 78 -7.02 -3.63 5.43
CA ILE A 78 -8.35 -3.08 5.68
C ILE A 78 -9.22 -3.33 4.46
N ALA A 79 -10.42 -3.84 4.71
CA ALA A 79 -11.41 -4.16 3.69
C ALA A 79 -12.76 -3.53 4.05
N GLY A 80 -13.69 -3.57 3.11
CA GLY A 80 -15.08 -3.14 3.33
C GLY A 80 -15.37 -1.71 2.90
N TRP A 81 -14.47 -1.05 2.18
CA TRP A 81 -14.76 0.22 1.54
C TRP A 81 -15.45 -0.01 0.20
N GLU A 82 -16.45 0.81 -0.10
CA GLU A 82 -17.15 0.80 -1.38
C GLU A 82 -16.19 0.97 -2.56
N GLY A 83 -16.47 0.36 -3.71
CA GLY A 83 -15.67 0.49 -4.93
C GLY A 83 -15.53 1.93 -5.45
N SER A 84 -16.41 2.85 -5.08
CA SER A 84 -16.24 4.27 -5.40
C SER A 84 -15.19 4.98 -4.53
N ALA A 85 -14.75 4.37 -3.42
CA ALA A 85 -13.76 4.96 -2.54
C ALA A 85 -12.36 4.92 -3.17
N SER A 86 -11.71 6.08 -3.28
CA SER A 86 -10.34 6.15 -3.76
C SER A 86 -9.34 5.62 -2.74
N ASP A 87 -8.22 5.10 -3.21
CA ASP A 87 -7.17 4.57 -2.32
C ASP A 87 -6.69 5.65 -1.34
N SER A 88 -6.49 6.89 -1.80
CA SER A 88 -6.15 8.02 -0.91
C SER A 88 -7.16 8.23 0.22
N TYR A 89 -8.46 8.06 -0.05
CA TYR A 89 -9.49 8.20 0.96
C TYR A 89 -9.44 7.04 1.98
N VAL A 90 -9.30 5.80 1.49
CA VAL A 90 -9.14 4.60 2.33
C VAL A 90 -7.91 4.72 3.23
N LEU A 91 -6.77 5.16 2.68
CA LEU A 91 -5.53 5.38 3.42
C LEU A 91 -5.70 6.43 4.50
N GLY A 92 -6.31 7.58 4.17
CA GLY A 92 -6.55 8.65 5.15
C GLY A 92 -7.40 8.17 6.33
N LYS A 93 -8.43 7.37 6.06
CA LYS A 93 -9.27 6.75 7.11
C LYS A 93 -8.51 5.70 7.91
N ALA A 94 -7.69 4.89 7.25
CA ALA A 94 -6.84 3.90 7.92
C ALA A 94 -5.86 4.57 8.89
N LEU A 95 -5.11 5.58 8.46
CA LEU A 95 -4.16 6.32 9.30
C LEU A 95 -4.81 6.99 10.51
N ALA A 96 -6.01 7.54 10.34
CA ALA A 96 -6.76 8.16 11.43
C ALA A 96 -7.22 7.15 12.50
N THR A 97 -7.40 5.88 12.14
CA THR A 97 -8.08 4.88 12.98
C THR A 97 -7.18 3.71 13.35
N THR A 98 -6.86 2.86 12.38
CA THR A 98 -6.34 1.50 12.57
C THR A 98 -4.87 1.34 12.21
N LEU A 99 -4.39 2.01 11.17
CA LEU A 99 -3.01 1.92 10.71
C LEU A 99 -2.11 2.82 11.57
N LYS A 100 -1.39 2.21 12.51
CA LYS A 100 -0.43 2.90 13.39
C LYS A 100 1.00 2.65 12.89
N ILE A 101 1.48 3.54 12.04
CA ILE A 101 2.86 3.50 11.54
C ILE A 101 3.78 4.03 12.64
N PRO A 102 4.83 3.29 13.04
CA PRO A 102 5.76 3.77 14.06
C PRO A 102 6.42 5.09 13.65
N GLN A 103 6.73 5.94 14.64
CA GLN A 103 7.39 7.22 14.39
C GLN A 103 8.73 7.01 13.68
N GLY A 104 9.00 7.81 12.65
CA GLY A 104 10.21 7.69 11.86
C GLY A 104 10.20 6.55 10.84
N ARG A 105 9.09 5.79 10.71
CA ARG A 105 8.91 4.77 9.68
C ARG A 105 7.94 5.23 8.59
N ALA A 106 8.09 4.65 7.41
CA ALA A 106 7.21 4.91 6.27
C ALA A 106 6.90 3.64 5.47
N TYR A 107 5.77 3.66 4.77
CA TYR A 107 5.48 2.74 3.66
C TYR A 107 5.81 3.40 2.33
N LEU A 108 6.18 2.60 1.33
CA LEU A 108 6.10 3.02 -0.07
C LEU A 108 4.64 2.98 -0.51
N GLY A 109 4.17 4.02 -1.17
CA GLY A 109 2.86 4.05 -1.83
C GLY A 109 3.00 4.25 -3.33
N ASP A 110 1.94 3.94 -4.07
CA ASP A 110 1.81 4.35 -5.46
C ASP A 110 1.74 5.89 -5.65
N ALA A 111 1.75 6.34 -6.91
CA ALA A 111 1.65 7.78 -7.22
C ALA A 111 0.24 8.37 -6.98
N GLY A 112 -0.76 7.52 -6.78
CA GLY A 112 -2.14 7.86 -6.46
C GLY A 112 -2.32 8.33 -5.01
N PHE A 113 -1.39 7.99 -4.13
CA PHE A 113 -1.35 8.52 -2.75
C PHE A 113 -0.74 9.91 -2.65
N ALA A 114 -1.06 10.59 -1.54
CA ALA A 114 -0.41 11.83 -1.13
C ALA A 114 0.92 11.53 -0.42
N LEU A 115 1.98 12.29 -0.76
CA LEU A 115 3.24 12.24 -0.04
C LEU A 115 3.05 12.68 1.41
N SER A 116 3.57 11.91 2.36
CA SER A 116 3.56 12.26 3.78
C SER A 116 4.79 11.70 4.49
N LYS A 117 4.97 12.05 5.77
CA LYS A 117 6.05 11.49 6.61
C LYS A 117 5.95 9.97 6.78
N SER A 118 4.75 9.40 6.62
CA SER A 118 4.49 7.97 6.82
C SER A 118 4.23 7.21 5.52
N VAL A 119 4.10 7.91 4.39
CA VAL A 119 3.91 7.31 3.07
C VAL A 119 4.76 8.04 2.04
N MET A 120 5.79 7.36 1.56
CA MET A 120 6.71 7.83 0.53
C MET A 120 6.18 7.39 -0.83
N VAL A 121 5.98 8.35 -1.75
CA VAL A 121 5.46 8.09 -3.09
C VAL A 121 6.49 8.44 -4.16
N PRO A 122 6.45 7.83 -5.36
CA PRO A 122 7.31 8.18 -6.46
C PRO A 122 7.25 9.68 -6.80
N TYR A 123 8.36 10.23 -7.27
CA TYR A 123 8.41 11.61 -7.77
C TYR A 123 7.43 11.79 -8.95
N ARG A 124 6.51 12.75 -8.82
CA ARG A 124 5.53 13.06 -9.85
C ARG A 124 6.19 13.84 -10.97
N GLY A 125 6.17 13.32 -12.20
CA GLY A 125 6.76 13.97 -13.37
C GLY A 125 7.87 13.16 -14.05
N THR A 126 8.38 12.13 -13.38
CA THR A 126 9.15 11.07 -14.04
C THR A 126 8.18 10.01 -14.52
N ARG A 127 7.97 9.91 -15.83
CA ARG A 127 7.34 8.71 -16.39
C ARG A 127 8.32 7.57 -16.12
N TYR A 128 7.94 6.59 -15.30
CA TYR A 128 8.61 5.29 -15.26
C TYR A 128 8.56 4.74 -16.68
N HIS A 129 9.65 4.93 -17.43
CA HIS A 129 9.68 4.63 -18.84
C HIS A 129 10.18 3.21 -19.00
N LEU A 130 9.25 2.26 -19.16
CA LEU A 130 9.25 0.97 -19.88
C LEU A 130 10.59 0.19 -20.08
N LYS A 131 11.71 0.84 -20.34
CA LYS A 131 13.06 0.25 -20.40
C LYS A 131 13.45 -0.47 -19.12
N GLU A 132 13.33 0.16 -17.95
CA GLU A 132 13.69 -0.48 -16.67
C GLU A 132 12.77 -1.67 -16.34
N TRP A 133 11.48 -1.57 -16.70
CA TRP A 133 10.51 -2.67 -16.59
C TRP A 133 10.83 -3.85 -17.52
N ALA A 134 11.27 -3.57 -18.75
CA ALA A 134 11.72 -4.59 -19.70
C ALA A 134 13.03 -5.26 -19.23
N THR A 135 13.95 -4.50 -18.64
CA THR A 135 15.19 -5.04 -18.07
C THR A 135 14.93 -5.87 -16.80
N GLY A 136 13.96 -5.49 -15.97
CA GLY A 136 13.57 -6.24 -14.77
C GLY A 136 12.80 -7.54 -15.04
N ASN A 137 12.07 -7.61 -16.17
CA ASN A 137 11.36 -8.80 -16.63
C ASN A 137 12.16 -9.67 -17.62
N ALA A 138 13.38 -9.25 -17.97
CA ALA A 138 14.34 -10.10 -18.65
C ALA A 138 15.05 -10.98 -17.62
N LYS A 139 14.34 -11.98 -17.10
CA LYS A 139 14.92 -13.15 -16.44
C LYS A 139 14.41 -14.40 -17.12
#